data_AF-A0A5D6XKU2-F1
#
_entry.id   AF-A0A5D6XKU2-F1
#
_cell.length_a   1.000
_cell.length_b   1.000
_cell.length_c   1.000
_cell.angle_alpha   90.00
_cell.angle_beta   90.00
_cell.angle_gamma   90.00
#
_symmetry.space_group_name_H-M   'P 1'
#
loop_
_entity.id
_entity.type
_entity.pdbx_description
1 polymer ?
#
loop_
_entity_poly.entity_id
_entity_poly.type
_entity_poly.pdbx_seq_one_letter_code
_entity_poly.pdbx_strand_id
1 'polypeptide(L)'
;MRGNRPPRSTKLLPLYLPARQLADKCGVVPWTHHYRRHNWMTDGLANATMDARATAQDGWPTLNPLLQGVQDSLRIDVDPWYDARCGDG
;
A
#
# COMPACT_ATOMS: atom_id res chain seq x y z
N MET A 1 10.45 -13.61 14.51
CA MET A 1 9.38 -12.65 14.17
C MET A 1 8.94 -11.93 15.45
N ARG A 2 9.07 -10.61 15.54
CA ARG A 2 8.50 -9.84 16.66
C ARG A 2 6.99 -10.06 16.62
N GLY A 3 6.41 -10.62 17.68
CA GLY A 3 5.02 -11.05 17.70
C GLY A 3 4.06 -9.94 17.29
N ASN A 4 3.05 -10.30 16.48
CA ASN A 4 1.95 -9.45 16.03
C ASN A 4 1.06 -9.06 17.22
N ARG A 5 1.61 -8.25 18.11
CA ARG A 5 0.93 -7.79 19.31
C ARG A 5 0.01 -6.64 18.91
N PRO A 6 -1.24 -6.64 19.40
CA PRO A 6 -2.12 -5.50 19.21
C PRO A 6 -1.45 -4.22 19.74
N PRO A 7 -1.78 -3.06 19.15
CA PRO A 7 -1.21 -1.80 19.58
C PRO A 7 -1.57 -1.51 21.04
N ARG A 8 -0.62 -0.92 21.79
CA ARG A 8 -0.86 -0.48 23.17
C ARG A 8 -1.89 0.65 23.26
N SER A 9 -2.09 1.40 22.17
CA SER A 9 -3.06 2.49 22.11
C SER A 9 -4.44 1.97 21.78
N THR A 10 -5.41 2.26 22.65
CA THR A 10 -6.82 1.92 22.45
C THR A 10 -7.41 2.60 21.21
N LYS A 11 -6.87 3.75 20.79
CA LYS A 11 -7.31 4.47 19.58
C LYS A 11 -6.97 3.73 18.28
N LEU A 12 -5.93 2.90 18.28
CA LEU A 12 -5.49 2.14 17.11
C LEU A 12 -6.11 0.74 17.05
N LEU A 13 -6.69 0.27 18.15
CA LEU A 13 -7.32 -1.05 18.22
C LEU A 13 -8.44 -1.24 17.17
N PRO A 14 -9.33 -0.26 16.93
CA PRO A 14 -10.39 -0.37 15.93
C PRO A 14 -9.86 -0.49 14.49
N LEU A 15 -8.67 0.05 14.21
CA LEU A 15 -8.03 -0.04 12.89
C LEU A 15 -7.20 -1.32 12.74
N TYR A 16 -6.57 -1.77 13.83
CA TYR A 16 -5.71 -2.95 13.84
C TYR A 16 -6.50 -4.24 13.59
N LEU A 17 -7.65 -4.42 14.24
CA LEU A 17 -8.40 -5.67 14.14
C LEU A 17 -8.89 -5.96 12.70
N PRO A 18 -9.54 -5.02 11.98
CA PRO A 18 -9.94 -5.24 10.59
C PRO A 18 -8.74 -5.43 9.67
N ALA A 19 -7.68 -4.62 9.83
CA ALA A 19 -6.46 -4.74 9.03
C ALA A 19 -5.81 -6.12 9.19
N ARG A 20 -5.80 -6.66 10.41
CA ARG A 20 -5.29 -8.00 10.69
C ARG A 20 -6.14 -9.08 10.03
N GLN A 21 -7.46 -9.00 10.15
CA GLN A 21 -8.37 -9.95 9.50
C GLN A 21 -8.21 -9.95 7.98
N LEU A 22 -8.04 -8.78 7.36
CA LEU A 22 -7.77 -8.67 5.93
C LEU A 22 -6.42 -9.28 5.56
N ALA A 23 -5.39 -9.03 6.36
CA ALA A 23 -4.06 -9.60 6.13
C ALA A 23 -4.06 -11.13 6.22
N ASP A 24 -4.78 -11.69 7.20
CA ASP A 24 -4.94 -13.13 7.36
C ASP A 24 -5.70 -13.73 6.18
N LYS A 25 -6.75 -13.06 5.68
CA LYS A 25 -7.49 -13.49 4.46
C LYS A 25 -6.64 -13.45 3.19
N CYS A 26 -5.76 -12.46 3.07
CA CYS A 26 -4.85 -12.31 1.94
C CYS A 26 -3.59 -13.19 2.03
N GLY A 27 -3.41 -13.95 3.12
CA GLY A 27 -2.23 -14.78 3.34
C GLY A 27 -0.94 -13.98 3.50
N VAL A 28 -1.00 -12.77 4.07
CA VAL A 28 0.18 -11.92 4.27
C VAL A 28 1.03 -12.49 5.40
N VAL A 29 2.19 -13.06 5.05
CA VAL A 29 3.08 -13.74 6.01
C VAL A 29 4.13 -12.78 6.60
N PRO A 30 4.98 -12.08 5.81
CA PRO A 30 5.87 -11.05 6.34
C PRO A 30 5.27 -9.64 6.22
N TRP A 31 5.44 -8.86 7.27
CA TRP A 31 5.32 -7.40 7.20
C TRP A 31 6.72 -6.80 7.16
N THR A 32 7.09 -6.24 6.02
CA THR A 32 8.39 -5.61 5.84
C THR A 32 8.22 -4.10 5.91
N HIS A 33 8.99 -3.44 6.77
CA HIS A 33 9.02 -1.98 6.80
C HIS A 33 9.95 -1.49 5.68
N HIS A 34 9.39 -0.80 4.70
CA HIS A 34 10.15 -0.11 3.66
C HIS A 34 10.33 1.36 4.03
N TYR A 35 11.53 1.90 3.81
CA TYR A 35 11.77 3.34 3.93
C TYR A 35 10.89 4.11 2.93
N ARG A 36 10.48 5.32 3.30
CA ARG A 36 9.62 6.19 2.45
C ARG A 36 10.15 6.33 1.01
N ARG A 37 11.48 6.40 0.85
CA ARG A 37 12.16 6.46 -0.46
C ARG A 37 12.03 5.18 -1.31
N HIS A 38 11.38 4.15 -0.83
CA HIS A 38 11.12 2.90 -1.56
C HIS A 38 9.63 2.52 -1.50
N ASN A 39 8.77 3.48 -1.19
CA ASN A 39 7.32 3.32 -1.13
C ASN A 39 6.66 4.52 -1.82
N TRP A 40 7.21 4.88 -2.98
CA TRP A 40 6.86 6.09 -3.73
C TRP A 40 5.41 6.07 -4.20
N MET A 41 4.89 4.91 -4.61
CA MET A 41 3.50 4.76 -5.03
C MET A 41 2.53 5.09 -3.90
N THR A 42 2.66 4.42 -2.75
CA THR A 42 1.75 4.62 -1.62
C THR A 42 1.85 6.05 -1.10
N ASP A 43 3.06 6.61 -1.08
CA ASP A 43 3.28 8.00 -0.66
C ASP A 43 2.61 9.00 -1.61
N GLY A 44 2.78 8.81 -2.92
CA GLY A 44 2.15 9.64 -3.95
C GLY A 44 0.62 9.59 -3.88
N LEU A 45 0.04 8.40 -3.70
CA LEU A 45 -1.40 8.24 -3.50
C LEU A 45 -1.91 8.94 -2.23
N ALA A 46 -1.18 8.82 -1.12
CA ALA A 46 -1.54 9.49 0.11
C ALA A 46 -1.50 11.01 -0.05
N ASN A 47 -0.45 11.55 -0.69
CA ASN A 47 -0.34 12.98 -0.95
C ASN A 47 -1.47 13.48 -1.87
N ALA A 48 -1.76 12.77 -2.97
CA ALA A 48 -2.84 13.14 -3.89
C ALA A 48 -4.22 13.16 -3.21
N THR A 49 -4.51 12.18 -2.34
CA THR A 49 -5.79 12.14 -1.61
C THR A 49 -5.88 13.21 -0.54
N MET A 50 -4.77 13.52 0.16
CA MET A 50 -4.71 14.63 1.12
C MET A 50 -4.89 15.99 0.44
N ASP A 51 -4.25 16.21 -0.71
CA ASP A 51 -4.33 17.46 -1.47
C ASP A 51 -5.74 17.67 -2.05
N ALA A 52 -6.33 16.62 -2.60
CA ALA A 52 -7.69 16.65 -3.12
C ALA A 52 -8.76 16.67 -2.00
N ARG A 53 -8.37 16.32 -0.75
CA ARG A 53 -9.26 16.06 0.39
C ARG A 53 -10.43 15.12 0.05
N ALA A 54 -10.17 14.22 -0.89
CA ALA A 54 -11.17 13.32 -1.46
C ALA A 54 -10.58 11.91 -1.58
N THR A 55 -11.41 10.91 -1.36
CA THR A 55 -11.04 9.50 -1.56
C THR A 55 -11.62 9.04 -2.89
N ALA A 56 -10.79 8.44 -3.73
CA ALA A 56 -11.20 7.87 -5.00
C ALA A 56 -10.59 6.49 -5.18
N GLN A 57 -11.36 5.58 -5.77
CA GLN A 57 -10.82 4.35 -6.36
C GLN A 57 -10.72 4.58 -7.86
N ASP A 58 -9.60 4.18 -8.44
CA ASP A 58 -9.39 4.32 -9.88
C ASP A 58 -8.88 3.00 -10.45
N GLY A 59 -9.20 2.79 -11.73
CA GLY A 59 -8.66 1.68 -12.50
C GLY A 59 -7.19 1.90 -12.85
N TRP A 60 -6.54 0.83 -13.29
CA TRP A 60 -5.21 0.90 -13.88
C TRP A 60 -5.28 0.51 -15.36
N PRO A 61 -4.74 1.32 -16.30
CA PRO A 61 -4.15 2.65 -16.10
C PRO A 61 -5.18 3.71 -15.71
N THR A 62 -4.77 4.70 -14.91
CA THR A 62 -5.63 5.80 -14.44
C THR A 62 -5.91 6.79 -15.57
N LEU A 63 -7.17 7.27 -15.66
CA LEU A 63 -7.54 8.40 -16.51
C LEU A 63 -7.63 9.72 -15.72
N ASN A 64 -7.36 9.67 -14.42
CA ASN A 64 -7.46 10.81 -13.53
C ASN A 64 -6.19 11.66 -13.61
N PRO A 65 -6.28 12.93 -14.06
CA PRO A 65 -5.11 13.80 -14.18
C PRO A 65 -4.35 14.00 -12.85
N LEU A 66 -5.05 13.90 -11.71
CA LEU A 66 -4.46 14.04 -10.37
C LEU A 66 -3.57 12.85 -10.00
N LEU A 67 -3.79 11.69 -10.63
CA LEU A 67 -3.04 10.46 -10.38
C LEU A 67 -1.98 10.19 -11.46
N GLN A 68 -1.84 11.09 -12.44
CA GLN A 68 -0.86 10.93 -13.52
C GLN A 68 0.58 10.82 -12.99
N GLY A 69 0.96 11.65 -12.01
CA GLY A 69 2.29 11.57 -11.37
C GLY A 69 2.49 10.34 -10.47
N VAL A 70 1.39 9.75 -9.99
CA VAL A 70 1.41 8.48 -9.27
C VAL A 70 1.64 7.33 -10.25
N GLN A 71 1.16 7.45 -11.50
CA GLN A 71 1.30 6.42 -12.54
C GLN A 71 2.76 6.00 -12.75
N ASP A 72 3.67 6.98 -12.85
CA ASP A 72 5.10 6.70 -13.05
C ASP A 72 5.73 6.04 -11.82
N SER A 73 5.33 6.47 -10.61
CA SER A 73 5.79 5.87 -9.35
C SER A 73 5.29 4.44 -9.20
N LEU A 74 4.08 4.16 -9.67
CA LEU A 74 3.43 2.85 -9.62
C LEU A 74 4.18 1.85 -10.49
N ARG A 75 4.61 2.25 -11.69
CA ARG A 75 5.42 1.41 -12.57
C ARG A 75 6.73 1.01 -11.91
N ILE A 76 7.44 1.96 -11.31
CA ILE A 76 8.73 1.71 -10.67
C ILE A 76 8.59 0.83 -9.42
N ASP A 77 7.57 1.08 -8.60
CA ASP A 77 7.37 0.34 -7.34
C ASP A 77 6.76 -1.05 -7.57
N VAL A 78 5.85 -1.24 -8.55
CA VAL A 78 5.04 -2.47 -8.71
C VAL A 78 5.65 -3.45 -9.71
N ASP A 79 6.22 -2.99 -10.83
CA ASP A 79 6.77 -3.87 -11.87
C ASP A 79 7.78 -4.88 -11.28
N PRO A 80 8.71 -4.51 -10.37
CA PRO A 80 9.64 -5.46 -9.78
C PRO A 80 8.96 -6.58 -8.98
N TRP A 81 7.81 -6.31 -8.34
CA TRP A 81 7.06 -7.34 -7.62
C TRP A 81 6.26 -8.25 -8.56
N TYR A 82 5.81 -7.72 -9.69
CA TYR A 82 5.15 -8.51 -10.72
C TYR A 82 6.16 -9.45 -11.40
N ASP A 83 7.32 -8.90 -11.79
CA ASP A 83 8.40 -9.65 -12.41
C ASP A 83 8.97 -10.74 -11.49
N ALA A 84 9.16 -10.42 -10.20
CA ALA A 84 9.59 -11.41 -9.20
C ALA A 84 8.59 -12.55 -8.99
N ARG A 85 7.30 -12.33 -9.29
CA ARG A 85 6.25 -13.35 -9.17
C ARG A 85 6.07 -14.18 -10.45
N CYS A 86 6.47 -13.63 -11.60
CA CYS A 86 6.46 -14.28 -12.90
C CYS A 86 7.80 -14.97 -13.26
N GLY A 87 8.87 -14.71 -12.51
CA GLY A 87 10.22 -15.24 -12.75
C GLY A 87 10.50 -16.66 -12.24
N ASP A 88 9.53 -17.32 -11.59
CA ASP A 88 9.60 -18.74 -11.27
C ASP A 88 8.97 -19.56 -12.41
N GLY A 89 9.73 -19.74 -13.49
CA GLY A 89 9.42 -20.62 -14.63
C GLY A 89 10.60 -21.50 -14.98
#